data_AF-A0A1H5ZFU7-F1
#
_entry.id   AF-A0A1H5ZFU7-F1
#
_cell.length_a   1.000
_cell.length_b   1.000
_cell.length_c   1.000
_cell.angle_alpha   90.00
_cell.angle_beta   90.00
_cell.angle_gamma   90.00
#
_symmetry.space_group_name_H-M   'P 1'
#
loop_
_entity.id
_entity.type
_entity.pdbx_description
1 polymer ?
#
loop_
_entity_poly.entity_id
_entity_poly.type
_entity_poly.pdbx_seq_one_letter_code
_entity_poly.pdbx_strand_id
1 'polypeptide(L)'
;MQYGIGIGTVFAQRRGTNRPEIFTGEFFYHFAGKAELSTRKPWYLRNGLVLYKDETSSLRTLTWLFNSRIGRDFNVSKRIGISLDAGIITRIRSRSKEIGPNPQYNDEIVFPIFPSAGLSLWYRIY
;
A
#
# COMPACT_ATOMS: atom_id res chain seq x y z
N MET A 1 -22.37 -4.32 -7.97
CA MET A 1 -21.27 -3.64 -7.25
C MET A 1 -20.35 -4.72 -6.69
N GLN A 2 -19.03 -4.52 -6.65
CA GLN A 2 -18.09 -5.56 -6.24
C GLN A 2 -17.03 -4.97 -5.31
N TYR A 3 -16.72 -5.72 -4.26
CA TYR A 3 -15.80 -5.34 -3.19
C TYR A 3 -14.72 -6.39 -3.02
N GLY A 4 -13.57 -6.00 -2.49
CA GLY A 4 -12.48 -6.91 -2.18
C GLY A 4 -11.69 -6.45 -0.96
N ILE A 5 -10.97 -7.39 -0.36
CA ILE A 5 -10.00 -7.13 0.71
C ILE A 5 -8.66 -7.74 0.32
N GLY A 6 -7.58 -7.11 0.76
CA GLY A 6 -6.22 -7.60 0.56
C GLY A 6 -5.38 -7.38 1.81
N ILE A 7 -4.45 -8.28 2.07
CA ILE A 7 -3.40 -8.11 3.08
C ILE A 7 -2.06 -8.36 2.43
N GLY A 8 -1.03 -7.69 2.91
CA GLY A 8 0.31 -7.79 2.33
C GLY A 8 1.39 -7.42 3.32
N THR A 9 2.61 -7.82 2.99
CA THR A 9 3.81 -7.43 3.72
C THR A 9 4.96 -7.21 2.75
N VAL A 10 5.87 -6.31 3.12
CA VAL A 10 7.15 -6.11 2.43
C VAL A 10 8.26 -6.14 3.46
N PHE A 11 9.26 -6.98 3.21
CA PHE A 11 10.49 -7.04 3.98
C PHE A 11 11.59 -6.39 3.14
N ALA A 12 11.74 -5.07 3.27
CA ALA A 12 12.81 -4.35 2.59
C ALA A 12 14.09 -4.43 3.42
N GLN A 13 15.23 -4.71 2.79
CA GLN A 13 16.54 -4.70 3.47
C GLN A 13 17.24 -3.38 3.18
N ARG A 14 17.42 -2.53 4.21
CA ARG A 14 18.27 -1.34 4.11
C ARG A 14 19.67 -1.69 4.64
N ARG A 15 20.73 -1.30 3.93
CA ARG A 15 22.11 -1.41 4.43
C ARG A 15 22.27 -0.47 5.64
N GLY A 16 22.66 -1.00 6.80
CA GLY A 16 23.00 -0.21 7.99
C GLY A 16 21.85 0.07 8.98
N THR A 17 20.64 -0.45 8.77
CA THR A 17 19.54 -0.39 9.74
C THR A 17 18.97 -1.79 9.99
N ASN A 18 18.20 -1.99 11.06
CA ASN A 18 17.36 -3.18 11.18
C ASN A 18 16.33 -3.18 10.03
N ARG A 19 15.85 -4.37 9.65
CA ARG A 19 14.95 -4.56 8.50
C ARG A 19 13.60 -3.88 8.77
N PRO A 20 13.19 -2.83 8.04
CA PRO A 20 11.86 -2.27 8.20
C PRO A 20 10.79 -3.30 7.83
N GLU A 21 9.76 -3.39 8.67
CA GLU A 21 8.60 -4.25 8.42
C GLU A 21 7.44 -3.39 7.94
N ILE A 22 6.82 -3.80 6.83
CA ILE A 22 5.67 -3.10 6.27
C ILE A 22 4.50 -4.08 6.23
N PHE A 23 3.39 -3.74 6.87
CA PHE A 23 2.14 -4.50 6.76
C PHE A 23 1.08 -3.64 6.10
N THR A 24 0.30 -4.22 5.19
CA THR A 24 -0.75 -3.51 4.46
C THR A 24 -2.07 -4.23 4.60
N GLY A 25 -3.15 -3.48 4.85
CA GLY A 25 -4.53 -3.94 4.68
C GLY A 25 -5.23 -3.05 3.68
N GLU A 26 -5.85 -3.64 2.66
CA GLU A 26 -6.43 -2.93 1.52
C GLU A 26 -7.90 -3.30 1.31
N PHE A 27 -8.68 -2.33 0.86
CA PHE A 27 -10.07 -2.45 0.44
C PHE A 27 -10.22 -1.99 -1.01
N PHE A 28 -10.99 -2.76 -1.78
CA PHE A 28 -11.21 -2.54 -3.20
C PHE A 28 -12.68 -2.27 -3.48
N TYR A 29 -12.96 -1.33 -4.37
CA TYR A 29 -14.31 -1.04 -4.83
C TYR A 29 -14.33 -0.80 -6.34
N HIS A 30 -14.98 -1.69 -7.10
CA HIS A 30 -15.14 -1.58 -8.55
C HIS A 30 -16.43 -0.83 -8.90
N PHE A 31 -16.31 0.30 -9.60
CA PHE A 31 -17.40 1.29 -9.69
C PHE A 31 -17.78 1.74 -11.09
N ALA A 32 -16.88 1.70 -12.09
CA ALA A 32 -17.17 2.22 -13.42
C ALA A 32 -16.62 1.39 -14.60
N GLY A 33 -17.25 1.58 -15.77
CA GLY A 33 -16.86 0.97 -17.03
C GLY A 33 -17.48 -0.40 -17.31
N LYS A 34 -17.21 -0.91 -18.51
CA LYS A 34 -17.53 -2.27 -18.95
C LYS A 34 -16.25 -2.92 -19.48
N ALA A 35 -16.16 -4.25 -19.38
CA ALA A 35 -15.08 -5.03 -19.95
C ALA A 35 -15.68 -6.16 -20.78
N GLU A 36 -15.11 -6.44 -21.94
CA GLU A 36 -15.60 -7.51 -22.83
C GLU A 36 -15.44 -8.89 -22.19
N LEU A 37 -14.32 -9.09 -21.50
CA LEU A 37 -13.94 -10.36 -20.89
C LEU A 37 -14.36 -10.48 -19.41
N SER A 38 -15.21 -9.57 -18.91
CA SER A 38 -15.68 -9.61 -17.52
C SER A 38 -16.98 -8.85 -17.25
N THR A 39 -17.81 -9.40 -16.37
CA THR A 39 -18.93 -8.67 -15.77
C THR A 39 -18.48 -7.68 -14.69
N ARG A 40 -17.24 -7.79 -14.19
CA ARG A 40 -16.63 -6.81 -13.27
C ARG A 40 -16.36 -5.50 -14.00
N LYS A 41 -16.80 -4.41 -13.39
CA LYS A 41 -16.44 -3.05 -13.82
C LYS A 41 -14.91 -2.88 -13.73
N PRO A 42 -14.20 -2.44 -14.78
CA PRO A 42 -12.74 -2.41 -14.78
C PRO A 42 -12.12 -1.30 -13.92
N TRP A 43 -12.84 -0.19 -13.68
CA TRP A 43 -12.33 0.89 -12.83
C TRP A 43 -12.60 0.63 -11.37
N TYR A 44 -11.58 0.84 -10.54
CA TYR A 44 -11.64 0.60 -9.09
C TYR A 44 -10.95 1.66 -8.25
N LEU A 45 -11.44 1.80 -7.02
CA LEU A 45 -10.71 2.43 -5.93
C LEU A 45 -10.03 1.36 -5.09
N ARG A 46 -8.83 1.65 -4.61
CA ARG A 46 -8.03 0.82 -3.72
C ARG A 46 -7.53 1.69 -2.58
N ASN A 47 -8.11 1.51 -1.41
CA ASN A 47 -7.74 2.25 -0.21
C ASN A 47 -7.12 1.30 0.80
N GLY A 48 -6.00 1.67 1.41
CA GLY A 48 -5.31 0.80 2.33
C GLY A 48 -4.69 1.53 3.51
N LEU A 49 -4.62 0.83 4.63
CA LEU A 49 -3.83 1.22 5.78
C LEU A 49 -2.50 0.48 5.70
N VAL A 50 -1.42 1.23 5.88
CA VAL A 50 -0.06 0.70 5.89
C VAL A 50 0.55 0.97 7.26
N LEU A 51 1.02 -0.09 7.90
CA LEU A 51 1.81 -0.04 9.12
C LEU A 51 3.28 -0.22 8.75
N TYR A 52 4.04 0.86 8.92
CA TYR A 52 5.48 0.88 8.71
C TYR A 52 6.20 0.87 10.06
N LYS A 53 6.98 -0.17 10.32
CA LYS A 53 7.83 -0.30 11.51
C LYS A 53 9.27 -0.13 11.09
N ASP A 54 9.96 0.77 11.75
CA ASP A 54 11.39 0.99 11.56
C ASP A 54 12.11 0.93 12.89
N GLU A 55 13.32 0.38 12.87
CA GLU A 55 14.13 0.27 14.06
C GLU A 55 15.58 0.61 13.74
N THR A 56 16.13 1.50 14.55
CA THR A 56 17.53 1.92 14.55
C THR A 56 18.17 1.51 15.86
N SER A 57 19.46 1.80 16.06
CA SER A 57 20.16 1.50 17.31
C SER A 57 19.64 2.26 18.53
N SER A 58 18.93 3.39 18.35
CA SER A 58 18.45 4.24 19.45
C SER A 58 16.95 4.51 19.43
N LEU A 59 16.26 4.25 18.32
CA LEU A 59 14.83 4.52 18.15
C LEU A 59 14.08 3.40 17.44
N ARG A 60 12.89 3.09 17.96
CA ARG A 60 11.87 2.30 17.26
C ARG A 60 10.71 3.22 16.87
N THR A 61 10.36 3.24 15.59
CA THR A 61 9.31 4.10 15.05
C THR A 61 8.20 3.27 14.43
N LEU A 62 6.96 3.60 14.79
CA LEU A 62 5.73 3.03 14.25
C LEU A 62 4.96 4.11 13.50
N THR A 63 4.79 3.93 12.20
CA THR A 63 4.10 4.89 11.34
C THR A 63 2.89 4.25 10.66
N TRP A 64 1.73 4.88 10.83
CA TRP A 64 0.51 4.59 10.10
C TRP A 64 0.40 5.51 8.89
N LEU A 65 0.20 4.92 7.73
CA LEU A 65 0.00 5.61 6.46
C LEU A 65 -1.36 5.22 5.87
N PHE A 66 -2.00 6.15 5.20
CA PHE A 66 -3.17 5.91 4.38
C PHE A 66 -2.76 5.95 2.92
N ASN A 67 -3.03 4.88 2.18
CA ASN A 67 -2.76 4.76 0.76
C ASN A 67 -4.08 4.77 -0.02
N SER A 68 -4.30 5.76 -0.86
CA SER A 68 -5.50 5.90 -1.68
C SER A 68 -5.13 5.91 -3.15
N ARG A 69 -5.66 4.96 -3.90
CA ARG A 69 -5.35 4.75 -5.31
C ARG A 69 -6.61 4.52 -6.12
N ILE A 70 -6.56 4.98 -7.37
CA ILE A 70 -7.53 4.66 -8.41
C ILE A 70 -6.82 3.85 -9.49
N GLY A 71 -7.49 2.84 -10.02
CA GLY A 71 -6.90 1.96 -11.01
C GLY A 71 -7.88 1.39 -12.00
N ARG A 72 -7.31 0.66 -12.95
CA ARG A 72 -8.04 -0.05 -13.99
C ARG A 72 -7.50 -1.46 -14.16
N ASP A 73 -8.42 -2.41 -14.25
CA ASP A 73 -8.14 -3.80 -14.62
C ASP A 73 -8.11 -3.96 -16.14
N PHE A 74 -7.09 -4.67 -16.62
CA PHE A 74 -6.93 -5.09 -18.00
C PHE A 74 -7.03 -6.61 -18.05
N ASN A 75 -8.10 -7.10 -18.69
CA ASN A 75 -8.33 -8.53 -18.85
C ASN A 75 -7.45 -9.04 -19.98
N VAL A 76 -6.54 -9.98 -19.68
CA VAL A 76 -5.77 -10.71 -20.70
C VAL A 76 -6.58 -11.91 -21.21
N SER A 77 -7.37 -12.53 -20.33
CA SER A 77 -8.37 -13.54 -20.67
C SER A 77 -9.60 -13.40 -19.75
N LYS A 78 -10.58 -14.31 -19.88
CA LYS A 78 -11.71 -14.37 -18.94
C LYS A 78 -11.26 -14.65 -17.50
N ARG A 79 -10.10 -15.30 -17.31
CA ARG A 79 -9.59 -15.75 -16.01
C ARG A 79 -8.38 -14.96 -15.49
N ILE A 80 -7.52 -14.45 -16.36
CA ILE A 80 -6.31 -13.73 -15.95
C ILE A 80 -6.32 -12.28 -16.40
N GLY A 81 -5.65 -11.43 -15.63
CA GLY A 81 -5.34 -10.08 -16.07
C GLY A 81 -4.45 -9.34 -15.12
N ILE A 82 -4.17 -8.10 -15.51
CA ILE A 82 -3.31 -7.18 -14.76
C ILE A 82 -4.13 -6.01 -14.25
N SER A 83 -3.68 -5.42 -13.16
CA SER A 83 -4.24 -4.19 -12.61
C SER A 83 -3.15 -3.15 -12.51
N LEU A 84 -3.47 -1.95 -12.96
CA LEU A 84 -2.61 -0.78 -12.81
C LEU A 84 -3.37 0.25 -11.99
N ASP A 85 -2.72 0.77 -10.95
CA ASP A 85 -3.26 1.83 -10.12
C ASP A 85 -2.21 2.88 -9.79
N ALA A 86 -2.70 4.11 -9.56
CA ALA A 86 -1.91 5.23 -9.13
C ALA A 86 -2.70 6.08 -8.14
N GLY A 87 -1.99 6.83 -7.32
CA GLY A 87 -2.60 7.71 -6.33
C GLY A 87 -1.57 8.24 -5.36
N ILE A 88 -1.97 8.36 -4.11
CA ILE A 88 -1.17 9.01 -3.07
C ILE A 88 -1.12 8.17 -1.81
N ILE A 89 0.00 8.25 -1.10
CA ILE A 89 0.15 7.72 0.24
C ILE A 89 0.54 8.86 1.18
N THR A 90 -0.17 8.98 2.30
CA THR A 90 0.02 10.06 3.28
C THR A 90 0.18 9.50 4.68
N ARG A 91 0.94 10.22 5.52
CA ARG A 91 1.13 9.85 6.92
C ARG A 91 -0.09 10.27 7.74
N ILE A 92 -0.69 9.32 8.45
CA ILE A 92 -1.76 9.57 9.41
C ILE A 92 -1.18 9.87 10.78
N ARG A 93 -0.25 9.03 11.23
CA ARG A 93 0.32 9.10 12.57
C ARG A 93 1.69 8.46 12.61
N SER A 94 2.62 9.06 13.33
CA SER A 94 3.88 8.41 13.71
C SER A 94 4.07 8.47 15.21
N ARG A 95 4.67 7.43 15.77
CA ARG A 95 5.09 7.37 17.17
C ARG A 95 6.48 6.75 17.22
N SER A 96 7.38 7.39 17.94
CA SER A 96 8.72 6.87 18.18
C SER A 96 8.89 6.54 19.66
N LYS A 97 9.65 5.49 19.94
CA LYS A 97 10.04 5.07 21.28
C LYS A 97 11.56 4.96 21.33
N GLU A 98 12.14 5.59 22.33
CA GLU A 98 13.57 5.50 22.62
C GLU A 98 13.91 4.09 23.10
N ILE A 99 14.97 3.52 22.54
CA ILE A 99 15.48 2.18 22.86
C ILE A 99 17.01 2.17 23.08
N GLY A 100 17.69 3.32 22.93
CA GLY A 100 19.13 3.44 23.12
C GLY A 100 19.58 4.90 23.33
N PRO A 101 20.89 5.13 23.58
CA PRO A 101 21.43 6.46 23.87
C PRO A 101 21.39 7.38 22.63
N ASN A 102 21.26 8.70 22.86
CA ASN A 102 21.21 9.75 21.83
C ASN A 102 20.16 9.49 20.72
N PRO A 103 18.87 9.55 21.06
CA PRO A 103 17.80 9.38 20.08
C PRO A 103 17.83 10.50 19.03
N GLN A 104 17.91 10.14 17.76
CA GLN A 104 17.80 11.07 16.63
C GLN A 104 16.42 10.99 15.99
N TYR A 105 15.53 11.90 16.36
CA TYR A 105 14.19 11.97 15.81
C TYR A 105 14.22 12.51 14.37
N ASN A 106 13.82 11.67 13.41
CA ASN A 106 13.58 12.10 12.03
C ASN A 106 12.22 12.77 11.93
N ASP A 107 12.09 14.00 12.44
CA ASP A 107 10.82 14.77 12.40
C ASP A 107 10.72 15.77 11.25
N GLU A 108 11.65 15.72 10.29
CA GLU A 108 11.56 16.53 9.06
C GLU A 108 10.62 15.87 8.03
N ILE A 109 9.31 16.01 8.22
CA ILE A 109 8.35 15.75 7.13
C ILE A 109 8.33 16.97 6.20
N VAL A 110 9.18 16.98 5.18
CA VAL A 110 9.17 18.04 4.15
C VAL A 110 8.00 17.87 3.18
N PHE A 111 7.49 16.64 3.00
CA PHE A 111 6.32 16.34 2.16
C PHE A 111 5.40 15.29 2.82
N PRO A 112 4.19 15.64 3.26
CA PRO A 112 3.29 14.71 3.94
C PRO A 112 2.62 13.70 3.00
N ILE A 113 2.71 13.92 1.68
CA ILE A 113 2.03 13.15 0.64
C ILE A 113 3.07 12.68 -0.38
N PHE A 114 3.11 11.37 -0.65
CA PHE A 114 3.97 10.76 -1.65
C PHE A 114 3.15 10.15 -2.79
N PRO A 115 3.65 10.12 -4.03
CA PRO A 115 3.02 9.35 -5.09
C PRO A 115 3.02 7.86 -4.74
N SER A 116 1.95 7.16 -5.13
CA SER A 116 1.82 5.71 -5.00
C SER A 116 1.39 5.13 -6.33
N ALA A 117 1.99 4.00 -6.71
CA ALA A 117 1.63 3.24 -7.89
C ALA A 117 1.62 1.74 -7.57
N GLY A 118 0.81 0.99 -8.30
CA GLY A 118 0.68 -0.44 -8.13
C GLY A 118 0.54 -1.16 -9.46
N LEU A 119 1.18 -2.32 -9.51
CA LEU A 119 0.98 -3.34 -10.54
C LEU A 119 0.55 -4.62 -9.81
N SER A 120 -0.48 -5.29 -10.31
CA SER A 120 -0.93 -6.56 -9.74
C SER A 120 -1.31 -7.54 -10.83
N LEU A 121 -1.02 -8.82 -10.63
CA LEU A 121 -1.56 -9.93 -11.43
C LEU A 121 -2.71 -10.55 -10.65
N TRP A 122 -3.82 -10.85 -11.32
CA TRP A 122 -4.97 -11.51 -10.70
C TRP A 122 -5.45 -12.70 -11.53
N TYR A 123 -6.09 -13.64 -10.83
CA TYR A 123 -6.71 -14.83 -11.38
C TYR A 123 -8.15 -14.97 -10.83
N ARG A 124 -9.10 -15.33 -11.70
CA ARG A 124 -10.49 -15.65 -11.32
C ARG A 124 -10.67 -17.15 -11.28
N ILE A 125 -11.21 -17.62 -10.16
CA ILE A 125 -11.45 -19.04 -9.91
C ILE A 125 -12.70 -19.54 -10.67
N TYR A 126 -13.64 -18.65 -10.99
CA TYR A 126 -14.87 -18.93 -11.73
C TYR A 126 -15.16 -17.83 -12.76
#